data_AF-A0A077WWW1-F1
#
_entry.id   AF-A0A077WWW1-F1
#
_cell.length_a   1.000
_cell.length_b   1.000
_cell.length_c   1.000
_cell.angle_alpha   90.00
_cell.angle_beta   90.00
_cell.angle_gamma   90.00
#
_symmetry.space_group_name_H-M   'P 1'
#
loop_
_entity.id
_entity.type
_entity.pdbx_description
1 polymer ?
#
loop_
_entity_poly.entity_id
_entity_poly.type
_entity_poly.pdbx_seq_one_letter_code
_entity_poly.pdbx_strand_id
1 'polypeptide(L)'
;MGSRNKTSRTIGKNKPVFQGRVITKKKQKQHDRAIKNTQKWLASKGLVAAPEEEMSDLVVSSNPKLQRVVVEVPDHVLAAAAAGPGTTLGQPQ
;
A
#
# COMPACT_ATOMS: atom_id res chain seq x y z
N MET A 1 28.29 -33.74 -34.89
CA MET A 1 27.83 -32.35 -35.08
C MET A 1 26.76 -32.03 -34.03
N GLY A 2 26.70 -30.90 -33.32
CA GLY A 2 27.58 -29.74 -33.24
C GLY A 2 27.69 -29.23 -31.80
N SER A 3 28.84 -28.65 -31.49
CA SER A 3 29.16 -27.99 -30.21
C SER A 3 28.41 -26.66 -30.13
N ARG A 4 27.60 -26.47 -29.09
CA ARG A 4 26.97 -25.17 -28.79
C ARG A 4 27.98 -24.28 -28.05
N ASN A 5 28.67 -23.42 -28.80
CA ASN A 5 29.52 -22.36 -28.27
C ASN A 5 28.70 -21.45 -27.34
N LYS A 6 28.94 -21.53 -26.03
CA LYS A 6 28.46 -20.54 -25.06
C LYS A 6 29.45 -19.40 -25.04
N THR A 7 29.09 -18.27 -25.63
CA THR A 7 29.84 -17.02 -25.50
C THR A 7 29.84 -16.59 -24.03
N SER A 8 31.02 -16.53 -23.42
CA SER A 8 31.19 -15.98 -22.08
C SER A 8 30.97 -14.47 -22.15
N ARG A 9 29.84 -13.99 -21.64
CA ARG A 9 29.65 -12.55 -21.43
C ARG A 9 30.64 -12.11 -20.35
N THR A 10 31.61 -11.29 -20.72
CA THR A 10 32.52 -10.64 -19.78
C THR A 10 31.71 -9.67 -18.91
N ILE A 11 31.48 -10.07 -17.66
CA ILE A 11 30.82 -9.24 -16.66
C ILE A 11 31.84 -8.17 -16.25
N GLY A 12 31.53 -6.91 -16.55
CA GLY A 12 32.37 -5.77 -16.16
C GLY A 12 32.74 -5.81 -14.68
N LYS A 13 34.02 -5.60 -14.40
CA LYS A 13 34.58 -5.51 -13.06
C LYS A 13 33.79 -4.41 -12.33
N ASN A 14 33.19 -4.73 -11.17
CA ASN A 14 32.43 -3.84 -10.27
C ASN A 14 30.89 -3.91 -10.33
N LYS A 15 30.30 -5.09 -10.56
CA LYS A 15 28.94 -5.36 -10.05
C LYS A 15 29.06 -6.42 -8.97
N PRO A 16 28.42 -6.29 -7.80
CA PRO A 16 28.32 -7.41 -6.87
C PRO A 16 27.61 -8.53 -7.64
N VAL A 17 28.39 -9.54 -8.02
CA VAL A 17 27.84 -10.78 -8.56
C VAL A 17 27.03 -11.34 -7.42
N PHE A 18 25.70 -11.23 -7.49
CA PHE A 18 24.83 -11.90 -6.54
C PHE A 18 25.06 -13.40 -6.74
N GLN A 19 25.95 -14.00 -5.95
CA GLN A 19 26.34 -15.41 -6.05
C GLN A 19 25.27 -16.34 -5.45
N GLY A 20 24.03 -15.86 -5.32
CA GLY A 20 22.89 -16.63 -4.83
C GLY A 20 22.03 -17.14 -5.97
N ARG A 21 21.44 -18.33 -5.79
CA ARG A 21 20.32 -18.76 -6.64
C ARG A 21 19.19 -17.73 -6.51
N VAL A 22 18.83 -17.09 -7.62
CA VAL A 22 17.71 -16.15 -7.66
C VAL A 22 16.42 -16.93 -7.44
N ILE A 23 15.74 -16.64 -6.34
CA ILE A 23 14.46 -17.26 -6.00
C ILE A 23 13.34 -16.52 -6.73
N THR A 24 12.33 -17.24 -7.22
CA THR A 24 11.17 -16.61 -7.86
C THR A 24 10.37 -15.77 -6.85
N LYS A 25 9.74 -14.68 -7.31
CA LYS A 25 8.88 -13.83 -6.47
C LYS A 25 7.80 -14.62 -5.72
N LYS A 26 7.26 -15.68 -6.34
CA LYS A 26 6.28 -16.59 -5.71
C LYS A 26 6.89 -17.33 -4.52
N LYS A 27 8.09 -17.90 -4.69
CA LYS A 27 8.80 -18.60 -3.62
C LYS A 27 9.19 -17.65 -2.50
N GLN A 28 9.66 -16.44 -2.82
CA GLN A 28 9.95 -15.42 -1.81
C GLN A 28 8.72 -15.10 -0.95
N LYS A 29 7.56 -14.82 -1.59
CA LYS A 29 6.30 -14.60 -0.87
C LYS A 29 5.87 -15.78 0.00
N GLN A 30 6.11 -17.02 -0.46
CA GLN A 30 5.82 -18.22 0.34
C GLN A 30 6.70 -18.29 1.59
N HIS A 31 8.00 -17.99 1.46
CA HIS A 31 8.91 -17.92 2.61
C HIS A 31 8.49 -16.83 3.58
N ASP A 32 8.21 -15.61 3.11
CA ASP A 32 7.77 -14.50 3.96
C ASP A 32 6.50 -14.85 4.74
N ARG A 33 5.54 -15.52 4.09
CA ARG A 33 4.29 -15.97 4.74
C ARG A 33 4.55 -17.04 5.79
N ALA A 34 5.44 -17.99 5.51
CA ALA A 34 5.80 -19.03 6.48
C ALA A 34 6.46 -18.41 7.72
N ILE A 35 7.39 -17.47 7.54
CA ILE A 35 8.07 -16.77 8.64
C ILE A 35 7.07 -15.99 9.50
N LYS A 36 6.14 -15.25 8.88
CA LYS A 36 5.10 -14.53 9.63
C LYS A 36 4.21 -15.47 10.45
N ASN A 37 3.84 -16.62 9.89
CA ASN A 37 3.01 -17.59 10.59
C ASN A 37 3.76 -18.22 11.77
N THR A 38 5.04 -18.58 11.61
CA THR A 38 5.84 -19.15 12.69
C THR A 38 6.08 -18.14 13.81
N GLN A 39 6.37 -16.89 13.48
CA GLN A 39 6.51 -15.81 14.46
C GLN A 39 5.22 -15.61 15.28
N LYS A 40 4.06 -15.56 14.62
CA LYS A 40 2.76 -15.49 15.30
C LYS A 40 2.52 -16.68 16.22
N TRP A 41 2.84 -17.89 15.74
CA TRP A 41 2.69 -19.10 16.54
C TRP A 41 3.60 -19.08 17.77
N LEU A 42 4.88 -18.70 17.60
CA LEU A 42 5.83 -18.59 18.71
C LEU A 42 5.41 -17.52 19.73
N ALA A 43 4.92 -16.37 19.27
CA ALA A 43 4.38 -15.32 20.14
C ALA A 43 3.15 -15.82 20.91
N SER A 44 2.23 -16.55 20.26
CA SER A 44 1.06 -17.14 20.93
C SER A 44 1.42 -18.18 22.01
N LYS A 45 2.62 -18.76 21.91
CA LYS A 45 3.17 -19.70 22.89
C LYS A 45 3.99 -19.02 23.97
N GLY A 46 4.19 -17.70 23.91
CA GLY A 46 5.03 -16.95 24.83
C GLY A 46 6.52 -17.31 24.73
N LEU A 47 6.94 -17.96 23.64
CA LEU A 47 8.34 -18.40 23.44
C LEU A 47 9.23 -17.29 22.87
N VAL A 48 8.61 -16.26 22.31
CA VAL A 48 9.27 -15.07 21.81
C VAL A 48 8.46 -13.88 22.32
N ALA A 49 9.15 -12.80 22.72
CA ALA A 49 8.50 -11.54 23.04
C ALA A 49 7.59 -11.20 21.85
N ALA A 50 6.28 -11.11 22.10
CA ALA A 50 5.39 -10.56 21.09
C ALA A 50 6.00 -9.22 20.67
N PRO A 51 6.11 -8.91 19.36
CA PRO A 51 6.43 -7.54 18.98
C PRO A 51 5.41 -6.69 19.73
N GLU A 52 5.89 -5.87 20.66
CA GLU A 52 5.03 -4.97 21.43
C GLU A 52 4.16 -4.30 20.38
N GLU A 53 2.85 -4.46 20.50
CA GLU A 53 1.94 -3.74 19.63
C GLU A 53 2.20 -2.27 19.92
N GLU A 54 3.12 -1.67 19.16
CA GLU A 54 3.24 -0.22 19.06
C GLU A 54 1.82 0.21 18.75
N MET A 55 1.16 0.81 19.74
CA MET A 55 -0.09 1.52 19.53
C MET A 55 0.22 2.47 18.40
N SER A 56 -0.21 2.12 17.19
CA SER A 56 -0.17 3.04 16.09
C SER A 56 -1.22 4.07 16.46
N ASP A 57 -0.81 5.11 17.20
CA ASP A 57 -1.49 6.38 17.23
C ASP A 57 -1.84 6.64 15.79
N LEU A 58 -3.14 6.65 15.49
CA LEU A 58 -3.68 6.78 14.16
C LEU A 58 -2.96 7.93 13.47
N VAL A 59 -1.90 7.62 12.72
CA VAL A 59 -1.40 8.50 11.67
C VAL A 59 -2.45 8.34 10.61
N VAL A 60 -3.58 9.03 10.83
CA VAL A 60 -4.53 9.40 9.80
C VAL A 60 -3.64 9.91 8.70
N SER A 61 -3.45 9.07 7.67
CA SER A 61 -2.75 9.48 6.48
C SER A 61 -3.55 10.67 5.96
N SER A 62 -3.07 11.87 6.26
CA SER A 62 -3.57 13.15 5.80
C SER A 62 -3.22 13.23 4.32
N ASN A 63 -3.81 12.34 3.54
CA ASN A 63 -3.76 12.40 2.10
C ASN A 63 -5.00 13.18 1.68
N PRO A 64 -4.94 14.52 1.55
CA PRO A 64 -6.11 15.36 1.27
C PRO A 64 -6.77 15.01 -0.06
N LYS A 65 -6.09 14.26 -0.93
CA LYS A 65 -6.63 13.75 -2.20
C LYS A 65 -7.63 12.60 -2.04
N LEU A 66 -7.67 11.93 -0.89
CA LEU A 66 -8.56 10.79 -0.63
C LEU A 66 -9.72 11.12 0.34
N GLN A 67 -9.63 12.24 1.06
CA GLN A 67 -10.75 12.74 1.88
C GLN A 67 -11.73 13.51 1.00
N ARG A 68 -12.64 12.79 0.34
CA ARG A 68 -13.90 13.38 -0.10
C ARG A 68 -14.77 13.54 1.15
N VAL A 69 -14.76 14.73 1.74
CA VAL A 69 -15.73 15.10 2.78
C VAL A 69 -17.09 15.16 2.08
N VAL A 70 -17.87 14.09 2.20
CA VAL A 70 -19.27 14.10 1.80
C VAL A 70 -20.02 14.84 2.91
N VAL A 71 -20.32 16.11 2.66
CA VAL A 71 -21.23 16.88 3.53
C VAL A 71 -22.64 16.58 3.07
N GLU A 72 -23.41 15.85 3.88
CA GLU A 72 -24.86 15.75 3.69
C GLU A 72 -25.46 17.12 4.04
N VAL A 73 -25.81 17.89 3.00
CA VAL A 73 -26.49 19.18 3.18
C VAL A 73 -27.99 18.91 3.26
N PRO A 74 -28.69 19.32 4.33
CA PRO A 74 -30.12 19.17 4.45
C PRO A 74 -30.89 19.91 3.34
N ASP A 75 -31.97 19.30 2.84
CA ASP A 75 -32.75 19.81 1.69
C ASP A 75 -33.26 21.25 1.87
N HIS A 76 -33.59 21.65 3.10
CA HIS A 76 -34.08 23.00 3.40
C HIS A 76 -32.98 24.06 3.24
N VAL A 77 -31.71 23.73 3.52
CA VAL A 77 -30.57 24.63 3.31
C VAL A 77 -30.28 24.76 1.83
N LEU A 78 -30.39 23.65 1.08
CA LEU A 78 -30.20 23.64 -0.37
C LEU A 78 -31.28 24.47 -1.08
N ALA A 79 -32.54 24.33 -0.67
CA ALA A 79 -33.66 25.12 -1.18
C ALA A 79 -33.53 26.62 -0.85
N ALA A 80 -33.14 26.97 0.38
CA ALA A 80 -32.93 28.36 0.78
C ALA A 80 -31.77 29.02 0.01
N ALA A 81 -30.67 28.29 -0.20
CA ALA A 81 -29.54 28.75 -0.99
C ALA A 81 -29.93 28.97 -2.47
N ALA A 82 -30.77 28.11 -3.04
CA ALA A 82 -31.26 28.21 -4.41
C ALA A 82 -32.31 29.33 -4.62
N ALA A 83 -32.88 29.88 -3.55
CA ALA A 83 -33.88 30.96 -3.59
C ALA A 83 -33.28 32.34 -3.28
N GLY A 84 -31.99 32.42 -2.97
CA GLY A 84 -31.31 33.68 -2.66
C GLY A 84 -31.13 34.59 -3.89
N PRO A 85 -31.08 35.92 -3.70
CA PRO A 85 -30.81 36.85 -4.78
C PRO A 85 -29.45 36.55 -5.43
N GLY A 86 -29.43 36.43 -6.77
CA GLY A 86 -28.22 36.10 -7.55
C GLY A 86 -28.05 34.60 -7.87
N THR A 87 -29.02 33.75 -7.53
CA THR A 87 -29.04 32.33 -7.91
C THR A 87 -29.85 32.11 -9.20
N THR A 88 -29.56 31.02 -9.91
CA THR A 88 -30.09 30.72 -11.26
C THR A 88 -31.61 30.60 -11.37
N LEU A 89 -32.34 30.39 -10.26
CA LEU A 89 -33.80 30.31 -10.21
C LEU A 89 -34.48 31.53 -9.54
N GLY A 90 -33.70 32.40 -8.90
CA GLY A 90 -34.19 33.52 -8.08
C GLY A 90 -34.05 34.90 -8.72
N GLN A 91 -34.02 35.00 -10.05
CA GLN A 91 -33.99 36.31 -10.70
C GLN A 91 -35.40 36.94 -10.71
N PRO A 92 -35.58 38.18 -10.24
CA PRO A 92 -36.76 38.96 -10.62
C PRO A 92 -36.69 39.25 -12.13
N GLN A 93 -37.82 39.13 -12.83
CA GLN A 93 -37.97 39.67 -14.19
C GLN A 93 -37.84 41.19 -14.18
#